data_AF-A0A359M5U4-F1
#
_entry.id   AF-A0A359M5U4-F1
#
_cell.length_a   1.000
_cell.length_b   1.000
_cell.length_c   1.000
_cell.angle_alpha   90.00
_cell.angle_beta   90.00
_cell.angle_gamma   90.00
#
_symmetry.space_group_name_H-M   'P 1'
#
loop_
_entity.id
_entity.type
_entity.pdbx_description
1 polymer ?
#
loop_
_entity_poly.entity_id
_entity_poly.type
_entity_poly.pdbx_seq_one_letter_code
_entity_poly.pdbx_strand_id
1 'polypeptide(L)'
;YMRVVFDQLSPWLPGRLFALGTDGFGRSESRQHLRRWFEVDAESIASAALAALAKWGQFDPAKAAAAIAELGLDPEKKFAPQN
;
A
#
# COMPACT_ATOMS: atom_id res chain seq x y z
N TYR A 1 1.08 9.28 -8.04
CA TYR A 1 0.71 8.73 -9.36
C TYR A 1 -0.25 7.57 -9.12
N MET A 2 -1.23 7.33 -9.99
CA MET A 2 -2.24 6.28 -9.82
C MET A 2 -1.66 4.86 -9.95
N ARG A 3 -2.21 3.91 -9.21
CA ARG A 3 -1.69 2.54 -9.16
C ARG A 3 -1.68 1.86 -10.54
N VAL A 4 -2.72 2.14 -11.33
CA VAL A 4 -2.99 1.53 -12.64
C VAL A 4 -1.81 1.59 -13.62
N VAL A 5 -0.95 2.61 -13.54
CA VAL A 5 0.19 2.71 -14.48
C VAL A 5 1.38 1.90 -14.08
N PHE A 6 1.57 1.66 -12.78
CA PHE A 6 2.53 0.66 -12.37
C PHE A 6 2.02 -0.73 -12.75
N ASP A 7 0.72 -0.98 -12.62
CA ASP A 7 0.10 -2.26 -12.96
C ASP A 7 0.24 -2.62 -14.46
N GLN A 8 0.41 -1.64 -15.36
CA GLN A 8 0.70 -1.88 -16.78
C GLN A 8 1.99 -2.67 -17.01
N LEU A 9 2.94 -2.63 -16.07
CA LEU A 9 4.19 -3.38 -16.14
C LEU A 9 4.04 -4.83 -15.66
N SER A 10 2.98 -5.14 -14.91
CA SER A 10 2.80 -6.44 -14.25
C SER A 10 2.89 -7.65 -15.21
N PRO A 11 2.32 -7.61 -16.44
CA PRO A 11 2.45 -8.73 -17.40
C PRO A 11 3.88 -8.99 -17.89
N TRP A 12 4.77 -8.01 -17.76
CA TRP A 12 6.13 -8.04 -18.28
C TRP A 12 7.17 -8.38 -17.22
N LEU A 13 6.75 -8.52 -15.95
CA LEU A 13 7.64 -8.83 -14.84
C LEU A 13 7.55 -10.32 -14.48
N PRO A 14 8.68 -10.97 -14.11
CA PRO A 14 8.72 -12.39 -13.76
C PRO A 14 8.04 -12.71 -12.40
N GLY A 15 7.57 -11.68 -11.68
CA GLY A 15 6.95 -11.81 -10.37
C GLY A 15 5.75 -10.88 -10.23
N ARG A 16 5.03 -11.02 -9.11
CA ARG A 16 3.88 -10.16 -8.82
C ARG A 16 4.34 -8.78 -8.35
N LEU A 17 4.02 -7.76 -9.14
CA LEU A 17 4.16 -6.37 -8.72
C LEU A 17 3.05 -6.00 -7.72
N PHE A 18 3.42 -5.43 -6.58
CA PHE A 18 2.50 -4.77 -5.67
C PHE A 18 2.73 -3.26 -5.75
N ALA A 19 1.82 -2.56 -6.42
CA ALA A 19 1.89 -1.12 -6.56
C ALA A 19 1.01 -0.41 -5.52
N LEU A 20 1.53 0.70 -4.99
CA LEU A 20 0.75 1.70 -4.27
C LEU A 20 0.50 2.89 -5.19
N GLY A 21 -0.60 3.59 -4.97
CA GLY A 21 -1.00 4.68 -5.85
C GLY A 21 -1.85 5.70 -5.14
N THR A 22 -1.80 6.92 -5.65
CA THR A 22 -2.62 8.04 -5.19
C THR A 22 -3.97 8.02 -5.92
N ASP A 23 -4.69 6.90 -5.83
CA ASP A 23 -6.00 6.74 -6.47
C ASP A 23 -7.06 7.59 -5.74
N GLY A 24 -7.95 8.24 -6.49
CA GLY A 24 -9.00 9.11 -5.96
C GLY A 24 -8.74 10.61 -6.18
N PHE A 25 -9.65 11.44 -5.66
CA PHE A 25 -9.58 12.90 -5.85
C PHE A 25 -8.47 13.54 -5.01
N GLY A 26 -7.81 14.53 -5.61
CA GLY A 26 -6.84 15.38 -4.92
C GLY A 26 -7.47 16.19 -3.78
N ARG A 27 -6.62 16.56 -2.82
CA ARG A 27 -6.99 17.39 -1.68
C ARG A 27 -5.89 18.42 -1.41
N SER A 28 -6.28 19.56 -0.86
CA SER A 28 -5.34 20.57 -0.39
C SER A 28 -4.92 20.23 1.04
N GLU A 29 -3.73 19.64 1.19
CA GLU A 29 -3.09 19.47 2.50
C GLU A 29 -1.56 19.42 2.36
N SER A 30 -0.85 19.35 3.48
CA SER A 30 0.58 19.07 3.55
C SER A 30 0.95 17.75 2.87
N ARG A 31 2.18 17.69 2.31
CA ARG A 31 2.68 16.50 1.60
C ARG A 31 2.70 15.27 2.49
N GLN A 32 3.06 15.43 3.77
CA GLN A 32 3.11 14.32 4.72
C GLN A 32 1.71 13.74 4.94
N HIS A 33 0.73 14.60 5.19
CA HIS A 33 -0.65 14.18 5.37
C HIS A 33 -1.21 13.52 4.10
N LEU A 34 -0.97 14.09 2.93
CA LEU A 34 -1.43 13.50 1.66
C LEU A 34 -0.81 12.12 1.40
N ARG A 35 0.47 11.92 1.71
CA ARG A 35 1.11 10.60 1.56
C ARG A 35 0.48 9.56 2.49
N ARG A 36 0.21 9.93 3.74
CA ARG A 36 -0.51 9.04 4.68
C ARG A 36 -1.94 8.78 4.21
N TRP A 37 -2.61 9.83 3.71
CA TRP A 37 -3.98 9.75 3.23
C TRP A 37 -4.11 8.77 2.05
N PHE A 38 -3.22 8.89 1.07
CA PHE A 38 -3.17 8.03 -0.12
C PHE A 38 -2.40 6.72 0.10
N GLU A 39 -1.90 6.46 1.31
CA GLU A 39 -1.17 5.24 1.66
C GLU A 39 0.05 5.00 0.76
N VAL A 40 0.83 6.06 0.57
CA VAL A 40 2.10 6.06 -0.20
C VAL A 40 3.27 6.60 0.64
N ASP A 41 3.13 6.58 1.97
CA ASP A 41 4.22 6.88 2.91
C ASP A 41 5.09 5.63 3.18
N ALA A 42 6.11 5.77 4.03
CA ALA A 42 7.08 4.70 4.28
C ALA A 42 6.42 3.50 4.99
N GLU A 43 5.52 3.78 5.90
CA GLU A 43 4.75 2.82 6.69
C GLU A 43 3.82 1.99 5.80
N SER A 44 3.15 2.62 4.82
CA SER A 44 2.34 1.92 3.82
C SER A 44 3.19 1.01 2.93
N ILE A 45 4.39 1.46 2.52
CA ILE A 45 5.31 0.64 1.73
C ILE A 45 5.77 -0.59 2.53
N ALA A 46 6.21 -0.38 3.78
CA ALA A 46 6.66 -1.47 4.65
C ALA A 46 5.53 -2.48 4.91
N SER A 47 4.32 -2.01 5.14
CA SER A 47 3.16 -2.88 5.39
C SER A 47 2.77 -3.69 4.15
N ALA A 48 2.76 -3.07 2.97
CA ALA A 48 2.51 -3.77 1.71
C ALA A 48 3.56 -4.85 1.44
N ALA A 49 4.83 -4.57 1.74
CA ALA A 49 5.93 -5.54 1.61
C ALA A 49 5.76 -6.72 2.57
N LEU A 50 5.48 -6.46 3.86
CA LEU A 50 5.25 -7.51 4.87
C LEU A 50 4.04 -8.39 4.51
N ALA A 51 2.93 -7.77 4.08
CA ALA A 51 1.75 -8.50 3.65
C ALA A 51 2.03 -9.37 2.41
N ALA A 52 2.80 -8.86 1.43
CA ALA A 52 3.19 -9.62 0.25
C ALA A 52 4.09 -10.81 0.62
N LEU A 53 5.10 -10.61 1.46
CA LEU A 53 6.00 -11.66 1.92
C LEU A 53 5.26 -12.75 2.70
N ALA A 54 4.35 -12.37 3.60
CA ALA A 54 3.52 -13.32 4.33
C ALA A 54 2.63 -14.14 3.40
N LYS A 55 2.01 -13.49 2.40
CA LYS A 55 1.20 -14.16 1.37
C LYS A 55 2.01 -15.13 0.51
N TRP A 56 3.28 -14.86 0.28
CA TRP A 56 4.19 -15.74 -0.45
C TRP A 56 4.82 -16.83 0.43
N GLY A 57 4.47 -16.90 1.72
CA GLY A 57 5.05 -17.86 2.66
C GLY A 57 6.52 -17.58 2.99
N GLN A 58 7.01 -16.38 2.69
CA GLN A 58 8.40 -15.96 2.92
C GLN A 58 8.58 -15.23 4.26
N PHE A 59 7.48 -14.97 4.97
CA PHE A 59 7.49 -14.35 6.29
C PHE A 59 6.35 -14.88 7.15
N ASP A 60 6.56 -14.90 8.47
CA ASP A 60 5.55 -15.35 9.43
C ASP A 60 4.33 -14.41 9.41
N PRO A 61 3.12 -14.91 9.09
CA PRO A 61 1.91 -14.09 9.02
C PRO A 61 1.57 -13.39 10.34
N ALA A 62 1.82 -14.02 11.48
CA ALA A 62 1.52 -13.44 12.79
C ALA A 62 2.46 -12.27 13.10
N LYS A 63 3.75 -12.41 12.75
CA LYS A 63 4.73 -11.32 12.89
C LYS A 63 4.45 -10.19 11.90
N ALA A 64 4.01 -10.50 10.68
CA ALA A 64 3.62 -9.48 9.71
C ALA A 64 2.43 -8.67 10.24
N ALA A 65 1.40 -9.33 10.77
CA ALA A 65 0.24 -8.66 11.35
C ALA A 65 0.61 -7.74 12.52
N ALA A 66 1.47 -8.20 13.43
CA ALA A 66 1.97 -7.39 14.54
C ALA A 66 2.74 -6.14 14.06
N ALA A 67 3.68 -6.32 13.12
CA ALA A 67 4.46 -5.21 12.59
C ALA A 67 3.61 -4.19 11.81
N ILE A 68 2.60 -4.65 11.06
CA ILE A 68 1.66 -3.75 10.36
C ILE A 68 0.85 -2.92 11.37
N ALA A 69 0.43 -3.52 12.50
CA ALA A 69 -0.25 -2.81 13.56
C ALA A 69 0.64 -1.74 14.22
N GLU A 70 1.93 -2.03 14.42
CA GLU A 70 2.91 -1.07 14.95
C GLU A 70 3.15 0.13 14.01
N LEU A 71 3.00 -0.07 12.69
CA LEU A 71 3.09 0.99 11.67
C LEU A 71 1.87 1.93 11.64
N GLY A 72 0.89 1.68 12.51
CA GLY A 72 -0.27 2.55 12.77
C GLY A 72 -1.24 2.67 11.59
N LEU A 73 -1.20 1.73 10.65
CA LEU A 73 -2.14 1.68 9.54
C LEU A 73 -3.44 1.03 9.98
N ASP A 74 -4.55 1.57 9.51
CA ASP A 74 -5.88 0.98 9.70
C ASP A 74 -6.20 0.06 8.51
N PRO A 75 -6.26 -1.27 8.70
CA PRO A 75 -6.57 -2.23 7.64
C PRO A 75 -7.99 -2.07 7.09
N GLU A 76 -8.90 -1.51 7.88
CA GLU A 76 -10.33 -1.36 7.55
C GLU A 76 -10.66 0.01 6.95
N LYS A 77 -9.65 0.88 6.79
CA LYS A 77 -9.83 2.17 6.16
C LYS A 77 -10.32 1.98 4.73
N LYS A 78 -11.57 2.37 4.49
CA LYS A 78 -12.16 2.35 3.14
C LYS A 78 -11.40 3.35 2.27
N PHE A 79 -10.87 2.86 1.14
CA PHE A 79 -10.32 3.69 0.09
C PHE A 79 -11.35 4.77 -0.29
N ALA A 80 -10.85 5.98 -0.61
CA ALA A 80 -11.69 7.12 -0.96
C ALA A 80 -12.77 6.70 -1.97
N PRO A 81 -14.05 7.09 -1.77
CA PRO A 81 -15.13 6.69 -2.66
C PRO A 81 -14.78 7.07 -4.10
N GLN A 82 -14.77 6.07 -4.98
CA GLN A 82 -14.82 6.30 -6.41
C GLN A 82 -16.28 6.66 -6.69
N ASN A 83 -16.57 7.97 -6.75
CA ASN A 83 -17.86 8.42 -7.26
C ASN A 83 -17.97 8.06 -8.74
#